data_AF-A0A543DSB2-F1
#
_entry.id   AF-A0A543DSB2-F1
#
_cell.length_a   1.000
_cell.length_b   1.000
_cell.length_c   1.000
_cell.angle_alpha   90.00
_cell.angle_beta   90.00
_cell.angle_gamma   90.00
#
_symmetry.space_group_name_H-M   'P 1'
#
loop_
_entity.id
_entity.type
_entity.pdbx_description
1 polymer ?
#
loop_
_entity_poly.entity_id
_entity_poly.type
_entity_poly.pdbx_seq_one_letter_code
_entity_poly.pdbx_strand_id
1 'polypeptide(L)'
;MGAMLFPFASKASRPRGTLWNKAMTDTTALEAAAFRRLLKHLNTDRTDVQNIDLMILAGFCRNCLADWYREAAAESGIEMDKEEARERVYGMPFADWKARHQAEATPEQLAAFKAAQERHG
;
A
#
# COMPACT_ATOMS: atom_id res chain seq x y z
N MET A 1 -24.92 67.28 -13.30
CA MET A 1 -25.37 66.32 -12.25
C MET A 1 -25.00 64.92 -12.72
N GLY A 2 -24.37 64.11 -11.86
CA GLY A 2 -24.08 62.67 -12.06
C GLY A 2 -22.78 62.39 -12.83
N ALA A 3 -21.67 62.07 -12.15
CA ALA A 3 -21.19 60.70 -11.85
C ALA A 3 -20.74 59.96 -13.14
N MET A 4 -19.54 59.42 -13.28
CA MET A 4 -18.85 58.54 -12.34
C MET A 4 -17.32 58.60 -12.51
N LEU A 5 -16.64 58.65 -11.37
CA LEU A 5 -15.27 58.17 -11.23
C LEU A 5 -15.26 56.66 -11.52
N PHE A 6 -14.46 56.20 -12.50
CA PHE A 6 -14.06 54.80 -12.60
C PHE A 6 -12.55 54.70 -12.34
N PRO A 7 -12.11 53.73 -11.51
CA PRO A 7 -10.78 53.76 -10.94
C PRO A 7 -9.74 53.14 -11.88
N PHE A 8 -8.54 53.67 -11.78
CA PHE A 8 -7.30 53.01 -12.18
C PHE A 8 -7.21 51.65 -11.49
N ALA A 9 -7.20 50.56 -12.25
CA ALA A 9 -6.78 49.25 -11.75
C ALA A 9 -6.04 48.50 -12.86
N SER A 10 -4.72 48.67 -12.80
CA SER A 10 -3.65 47.71 -13.11
C SER A 10 -4.00 46.52 -14.02
N LYS A 11 -3.24 46.40 -15.13
CA LYS A 11 -3.05 45.15 -15.87
C LYS A 11 -2.75 44.02 -14.88
N ALA A 12 -3.74 43.20 -14.57
CA ALA A 12 -3.52 41.95 -13.85
C ALA A 12 -2.73 41.02 -14.77
N SER A 13 -1.40 41.04 -14.59
CA SER A 13 -0.52 39.96 -14.95
C SER A 13 -1.10 38.68 -14.36
N ARG A 14 -1.57 37.77 -15.22
CA ARG A 14 -1.97 36.44 -14.77
C ARG A 14 -0.81 35.83 -14.00
N PRO A 15 -1.02 35.38 -12.75
CA PRO A 15 0.06 34.81 -11.97
C PRO A 15 0.55 33.54 -12.67
N ARG A 16 1.87 33.44 -12.67
CA ARG A 16 2.70 32.36 -13.18
C ARG A 16 2.21 31.02 -12.59
N GLY A 17 1.32 30.34 -13.31
CA GLY A 17 0.86 28.99 -12.99
C GLY A 17 1.88 27.92 -13.36
N THR A 18 3.17 28.16 -13.10
CA THR A 18 4.23 27.14 -13.15
C THR A 18 4.21 26.32 -11.86
N LEU A 19 3.09 25.66 -11.57
CA LEU A 19 2.98 24.68 -10.49
C LEU A 19 2.38 23.34 -10.95
N TRP A 20 2.07 23.20 -12.24
CA TRP A 20 1.54 21.95 -12.79
C TRP A 20 2.56 21.10 -13.56
N ASN A 21 3.82 21.52 -13.59
CA ASN A 21 4.91 20.74 -14.17
C ASN A 21 6.17 20.82 -13.31
N LYS A 22 6.20 20.02 -12.25
CA LYS A 22 7.41 19.28 -11.87
C LYS A 22 7.02 18.00 -11.13
N ALA A 23 7.43 16.85 -11.68
CA ALA A 23 7.54 15.53 -11.07
C ALA A 23 6.29 14.63 -10.97
N MET A 24 5.96 13.91 -12.04
CA MET A 24 5.46 12.52 -11.92
C MET A 24 6.44 11.54 -12.57
N THR A 25 7.73 11.79 -12.36
CA THR A 25 8.83 10.86 -12.65
C THR A 25 9.68 10.66 -11.39
N ASP A 26 9.09 10.78 -10.20
CA ASP A 26 9.72 10.28 -8.99
C ASP A 26 9.37 8.80 -8.89
N THR A 27 10.34 7.96 -9.23
CA THR A 27 10.22 6.49 -9.19
C THR A 27 9.68 6.04 -7.83
N THR A 28 10.15 6.64 -6.74
CA THR A 28 9.71 6.35 -5.37
C THR A 28 8.20 6.57 -5.19
N ALA A 29 7.68 7.68 -5.70
CA ALA A 29 6.26 8.01 -5.59
C ALA A 29 5.38 7.03 -6.38
N LEU A 30 5.86 6.60 -7.56
CA LEU A 30 5.17 5.63 -8.41
C LEU A 30 5.18 4.22 -7.80
N GLU A 31 6.32 3.76 -7.30
CA GLU A 31 6.47 2.48 -6.60
C GLU A 31 5.58 2.43 -5.35
N ALA A 32 5.61 3.49 -4.54
CA ALA A 32 4.75 3.59 -3.36
C ALA A 32 3.25 3.60 -3.74
N ALA A 33 2.87 4.23 -4.86
CA ALA A 33 1.49 4.20 -5.36
C ALA A 33 1.07 2.80 -5.82
N ALA A 34 1.94 2.09 -6.54
CA ALA A 34 1.72 0.71 -6.96
C ALA A 34 1.59 -0.22 -5.76
N PHE A 35 2.46 -0.08 -4.75
CA PHE A 35 2.39 -0.86 -3.52
C PHE A 35 1.08 -0.62 -2.76
N ARG A 36 0.68 0.65 -2.57
CA ARG A 36 -0.64 0.97 -1.97
C ARG A 36 -1.80 0.36 -2.75
N ARG A 37 -1.72 0.32 -4.08
CA ARG A 37 -2.76 -0.31 -4.93
C ARG A 37 -2.80 -1.83 -4.75
N LEU A 38 -1.65 -2.49 -4.62
CA LEU A 38 -1.54 -3.91 -4.29
C LEU A 38 -2.19 -4.21 -2.94
N LEU A 39 -1.87 -3.44 -1.90
CA LEU A 39 -2.47 -3.61 -0.57
C LEU A 39 -4.00 -3.48 -0.62
N LYS A 40 -4.52 -2.44 -1.29
CA LYS A 40 -5.97 -2.31 -1.51
C LYS A 40 -6.54 -3.53 -2.22
N HIS A 41 -5.87 -4.02 -3.26
CA HIS A 41 -6.32 -5.17 -4.00
C HIS A 41 -6.42 -6.41 -3.10
N LEU A 42 -5.39 -6.70 -2.31
CA LEU A 42 -5.34 -7.85 -1.42
C LEU A 42 -6.27 -7.75 -0.21
N ASN A 43 -6.54 -6.55 0.30
CA ASN A 43 -7.29 -6.36 1.55
C ASN A 43 -8.76 -5.99 1.36
N THR A 44 -9.13 -5.49 0.18
CA THR A 44 -10.50 -5.04 -0.09
C THR A 44 -11.09 -5.75 -1.30
N ASP A 45 -10.33 -5.84 -2.39
CA ASP A 45 -10.86 -6.40 -3.63
C ASP A 45 -10.82 -7.95 -3.61
N ARG A 46 -9.83 -8.54 -2.93
CA ARG A 46 -9.51 -9.99 -2.93
C ARG A 46 -9.26 -10.57 -1.54
N THR A 47 -10.19 -10.33 -0.61
CA THR A 47 -10.14 -10.94 0.73
C THR A 47 -10.32 -12.47 0.70
N ASP A 48 -10.86 -13.00 -0.40
CA ASP A 48 -10.97 -14.45 -0.66
C ASP A 48 -9.61 -15.14 -0.80
N VAL A 49 -8.60 -14.42 -1.32
CA VAL A 49 -7.26 -14.98 -1.55
C VAL A 49 -6.55 -15.18 -0.22
N GLN A 50 -6.40 -16.43 0.21
CA GLN A 50 -5.75 -16.76 1.47
C GLN A 50 -4.22 -16.66 1.36
N ASN A 51 -3.56 -16.33 2.47
CA ASN A 51 -2.10 -16.26 2.50
C ASN A 51 -1.44 -17.61 2.15
N ILE A 52 -2.06 -18.74 2.54
CA ILE A 52 -1.52 -20.07 2.24
C ILE A 52 -1.47 -20.32 0.72
N ASP A 53 -2.49 -19.89 -0.03
CA ASP A 53 -2.53 -20.05 -1.48
C ASP A 53 -1.47 -19.18 -2.17
N LEU A 54 -1.29 -17.94 -1.69
CA LEU A 54 -0.21 -17.07 -2.15
C LEU A 54 1.17 -17.68 -1.90
N MET A 55 1.39 -18.27 -0.72
CA MET A 55 2.64 -18.95 -0.41
C MET A 55 2.88 -20.18 -1.28
N ILE A 56 1.86 -21.01 -1.51
CA ILE A 56 1.95 -22.20 -2.37
C ILE A 56 2.36 -21.81 -3.79
N LEU A 57 1.68 -20.80 -4.34
CA LEU A 57 1.83 -20.39 -5.74
C LEU A 57 3.08 -19.55 -5.98
N ALA A 58 3.30 -18.52 -5.16
CA ALA A 58 4.23 -17.43 -5.46
C ALA A 58 5.36 -17.27 -4.43
N GLY A 59 5.37 -18.04 -3.34
CA GLY A 59 6.43 -17.97 -2.32
C GLY A 59 6.41 -16.72 -1.43
N PHE A 60 5.39 -15.85 -1.57
CA PHE A 60 5.18 -14.71 -0.66
C PHE A 60 3.69 -14.52 -0.37
N CYS A 61 3.38 -13.83 0.72
CA CYS A 61 2.01 -13.45 1.06
C CYS A 61 1.96 -12.08 1.77
N ARG A 62 0.79 -11.67 2.26
CA ARG A 62 0.62 -10.41 3.00
C ARG A 62 1.55 -10.30 4.21
N ASN A 63 1.83 -11.41 4.91
CA ASN A 63 2.75 -11.38 6.04
C ASN A 63 4.20 -11.10 5.61
N CYS A 64 4.63 -11.63 4.46
CA CYS A 64 5.95 -11.32 3.89
C CYS A 64 6.05 -9.83 3.54
N LEU A 65 5.00 -9.23 2.98
CA LEU A 65 4.95 -7.79 2.73
C LEU A 65 5.10 -6.97 4.02
N ALA A 66 4.53 -7.45 5.13
CA ALA A 66 4.66 -6.81 6.44
C ALA A 66 6.08 -6.95 7.01
N ASP A 67 6.69 -8.12 6.88
CA ASP A 67 8.07 -8.34 7.29
C ASP A 67 9.04 -7.45 6.48
N TRP A 68 8.88 -7.35 5.16
CA TRP A 68 9.67 -6.44 4.31
C TRP A 68 9.46 -4.96 4.65
N TYR A 69 8.22 -4.56 4.96
CA TYR A 69 7.92 -3.19 5.40
C TYR A 69 8.64 -2.87 6.72
N ARG A 70 8.64 -3.81 7.66
CA ARG A 70 9.35 -3.68 8.94
C ARG A 70 10.86 -3.62 8.76
N GLU A 71 11.41 -4.46 7.89
CA GLU A 71 12.84 -4.47 7.55
C GLU A 71 13.27 -3.11 6.97
N ALA A 72 12.51 -2.57 6.01
CA ALA A 72 12.77 -1.24 5.45
C ALA A 72 12.67 -0.12 6.50
N ALA A 73 11.75 -0.24 7.48
CA ALA A 73 11.69 0.68 8.61
C ALA A 73 12.94 0.59 9.50
N ALA A 74 13.39 -0.62 9.82
CA ALA A 74 14.61 -0.84 10.60
C ALA A 74 15.86 -0.29 9.90
N GLU A 75 16.00 -0.50 8.58
CA GLU A 75 17.07 0.09 7.77
C GLU A 75 17.05 1.62 7.77
N SER A 76 15.87 2.22 7.96
CA SER A 76 15.66 3.66 8.09
C SER A 76 15.80 4.18 9.53
N GLY A 77 16.18 3.33 10.49
CA GLY A 77 16.31 3.69 11.91
C GLY A 77 14.97 3.89 12.63
N ILE A 78 13.88 3.36 12.09
CA ILE A 78 12.54 3.40 12.69
C ILE A 78 12.27 2.05 13.34
N GLU A 79 12.14 2.03 14.66
CA GLU A 79 11.66 0.83 15.36
C GLU A 79 10.19 0.58 15.02
N MET A 80 9.90 -0.66 14.66
CA MET A 80 8.56 -1.12 14.34
C MET A 80 8.43 -2.59 14.73
N ASP A 81 7.41 -2.93 15.50
CA ASP A 81 7.14 -4.31 15.85
C ASP A 81 6.38 -5.04 14.72
N LYS A 82 6.11 -6.33 14.95
CA LYS A 82 5.48 -7.20 13.95
C LYS A 82 4.00 -6.87 13.77
N GLU A 83 3.31 -6.51 14.84
CA GLU A 83 1.90 -6.19 14.87
C GLU A 83 1.64 -4.85 14.16
N GLU A 84 2.46 -3.84 14.42
CA GLU A 84 2.45 -2.54 13.76
C GLU A 84 2.66 -2.66 12.25
N ALA A 85 3.68 -3.42 11.83
CA ALA A 85 3.95 -3.63 10.41
C ALA A 85 2.78 -4.35 9.70
N ARG A 86 2.17 -5.32 10.37
CA ARG A 86 0.96 -5.98 9.86
C ARG A 86 -0.21 -5.03 9.78
N GLU A 87 -0.43 -4.18 10.78
CA GLU A 87 -1.50 -3.18 10.71
C GLU A 87 -1.32 -2.24 9.50
N ARG A 88 -0.08 -1.82 9.20
CA ARG A 88 0.22 -1.05 7.98
C ARG A 88 -0.13 -1.80 6.70
N VAL A 89 0.14 -3.10 6.64
CA VAL A 89 -0.09 -3.91 5.45
C VAL A 89 -1.53 -4.36 5.30
N TYR A 90 -2.25 -4.69 6.37
CA TYR A 90 -3.64 -5.14 6.35
C TYR A 90 -4.66 -3.98 6.40
N GLY A 91 -4.23 -2.79 6.82
CA GLY A 91 -5.10 -1.61 6.98
C GLY A 91 -6.02 -1.65 8.20
N MET A 92 -5.83 -2.64 9.08
CA MET A 92 -6.51 -2.83 10.37
C MET A 92 -5.69 -3.80 11.24
N PRO A 93 -5.98 -3.92 12.54
CA PRO A 93 -5.33 -4.91 13.38
C PRO A 93 -5.41 -6.32 12.78
N PHE A 94 -4.28 -7.03 12.73
CA PHE A 94 -4.21 -8.35 12.10
C PHE A 94 -5.21 -9.35 12.71
N ALA A 95 -5.44 -9.27 14.02
CA ALA A 95 -6.41 -10.10 14.71
C ALA A 95 -7.83 -9.90 14.16
N ASP A 96 -8.23 -8.66 13.88
CA ASP A 96 -9.54 -8.33 13.32
C ASP A 96 -9.67 -8.82 11.88
N TRP A 97 -8.62 -8.64 11.07
CA TRP A 97 -8.62 -9.14 9.69
C TRP A 97 -8.73 -10.66 9.66
N LYS A 98 -7.95 -11.35 10.51
CA LYS A 98 -8.00 -12.80 10.68
C LYS A 98 -9.40 -13.28 11.07
N ALA A 99 -10.03 -12.63 12.05
CA ALA A 99 -11.36 -13.00 12.50
C ALA A 99 -12.43 -12.83 11.41
N ARG A 100 -12.27 -11.86 10.50
CA ARG A 100 -13.26 -11.55 9.45
C ARG A 100 -13.06 -12.35 8.16
N HIS A 101 -11.81 -12.71 7.83
CA HIS A 101 -11.46 -13.13 6.46
C HIS A 101 -10.60 -14.40 6.37
N GLN A 102 -9.95 -14.81 7.46
CA GLN A 102 -9.06 -15.98 7.40
C GLN A 102 -9.84 -17.27 7.61
N ALA A 103 -9.81 -18.15 6.61
CA ALA A 103 -10.34 -19.50 6.73
C ALA A 103 -9.30 -20.44 7.34
N GLU A 104 -9.78 -21.54 7.93
CA GLU A 104 -8.91 -22.65 8.31
C GLU A 104 -8.33 -23.32 7.05
N ALA A 105 -7.04 -23.62 7.08
CA ALA A 105 -6.38 -24.28 5.95
C ALA A 105 -6.84 -25.74 5.85
N THR A 106 -7.21 -26.16 4.65
CA THR A 106 -7.56 -27.56 4.37
C THR A 106 -6.32 -28.46 4.45
N PRO A 107 -6.49 -29.77 4.73
CA PRO A 107 -5.38 -30.74 4.69
C PRO A 107 -4.60 -30.69 3.36
N GLU A 108 -5.29 -30.50 2.24
CA GLU A 108 -4.72 -30.41 0.91
C GLU A 108 -3.84 -29.16 0.76
N GLN A 109 -4.30 -28.00 1.24
CA GLN A 109 -3.50 -26.76 1.25
C GLN A 109 -2.28 -26.90 2.16
N LEU A 110 -2.41 -27.55 3.32
CA LEU A 110 -1.27 -27.80 4.21
C LEU A 110 -0.23 -28.71 3.56
N ALA A 111 -0.66 -29.75 2.85
CA ALA A 111 0.23 -30.63 2.10
C ALA A 111 0.92 -29.89 0.94
N ALA A 112 0.15 -29.12 0.17
CA ALA A 112 0.68 -28.32 -0.94
C ALA A 112 1.66 -27.25 -0.46
N PHE A 113 1.40 -26.63 0.70
CA PHE A 113 2.29 -25.63 1.29
C PHE A 113 3.64 -26.27 1.69
N LYS A 114 3.63 -27.43 2.35
CA LYS A 114 4.86 -28.18 2.66
C LYS A 114 5.68 -28.47 1.39
N ALA A 115 5.03 -28.97 0.34
CA ALA A 115 5.71 -29.23 -0.93
C ALA A 115 6.22 -27.93 -1.60
N ALA A 116 5.52 -26.81 -1.44
CA ALA A 116 5.95 -25.53 -1.98
C ALA A 116 7.17 -24.95 -1.24
N GLN A 117 7.29 -25.17 0.08
CA GLN A 117 8.44 -24.73 0.86
C GLN A 117 9.75 -25.37 0.35
N GLU A 118 9.71 -26.59 -0.17
CA GLU A 118 10.88 -27.25 -0.77
C GLU A 118 11.26 -26.68 -2.15
N ARG A 119 10.31 -26.07 -2.87
CA ARG A 119 10.55 -25.47 -4.20
C ARG A 119 11.07 -24.05 -4.13
N HIS A 120 10.54 -23.28 -3.17
CA HIS A 120 10.80 -21.85 -3.02
C HIS A 120 11.87 -21.53 -1.97
N GLY A 121 12.26 -22.52 -1.15
CA GLY A 121 13.37 -22.44 -0.20
C GLY A 121 14.71 -22.77 -0.85
#